data_AF-A0A959NKJ1-F1
#
_entry.id   AF-A0A959NKJ1-F1
#
_cell.length_a   1.000
_cell.length_b   1.000
_cell.length_c   1.000
_cell.angle_alpha   90.00
_cell.angle_beta   90.00
_cell.angle_gamma   90.00
#
_symmetry.space_group_name_H-M   'P 1'
#
loop_
_entity.id
_entity.type
_entity.pdbx_description
1 polymer ?
#
loop_
_entity_poly.entity_id
_entity_poly.type
_entity_poly.pdbx_seq_one_letter_code
_entity_poly.pdbx_strand_id
1 'polypeptide(L)'
;MVEMKTSKDYTLNFMDYGEITVPKGTRLTHRTAMGFDYSYHFVNDTNWIKTNYPNIAGMLNHDINYYGINVPENFVAYTVL
;
A
#
# COMPACT_ATOMS: atom_id res chain seq x y z
N MET A 1 -8.03 17.24 -8.36
CA MET A 1 -8.22 15.91 -7.69
C MET A 1 -7.17 15.78 -6.60
N VAL A 2 -7.39 15.01 -5.52
CA VAL A 2 -6.36 14.82 -4.47
C VAL A 2 -5.59 13.53 -4.76
N GLU A 3 -4.27 13.62 -4.92
CA GLU A 3 -3.36 12.46 -4.96
C GLU A 3 -2.87 12.15 -3.54
N MET A 4 -2.85 10.86 -3.19
CA MET A 4 -2.34 10.36 -1.91
C MET A 4 -1.14 9.46 -2.14
N LYS A 5 -0.06 9.70 -1.40
CA LYS A 5 1.17 8.90 -1.43
C LYS A 5 1.75 8.70 -0.04
N THR A 6 2.57 7.67 0.15
CA THR A 6 3.39 7.56 1.36
C THR A 6 4.42 8.70 1.44
N SER A 7 4.50 9.40 2.57
CA SER A 7 5.42 10.51 2.83
C SER A 7 6.83 10.05 3.23
N LYS A 8 6.93 8.81 3.73
CA LYS A 8 8.15 8.09 4.14
C LYS A 8 7.89 6.58 4.07
N ASP A 9 8.94 5.79 4.23
CA ASP A 9 8.81 4.33 4.27
C ASP A 9 7.94 3.91 5.45
N TYR A 10 7.07 2.92 5.22
CA TYR A 10 6.16 2.37 6.22
C TYR A 10 6.35 0.86 6.31
N THR A 11 6.90 0.39 7.43
CA THR A 11 7.13 -1.03 7.71
C THR A 11 6.05 -1.56 8.64
N LEU A 12 5.52 -2.73 8.32
CA LEU A 12 4.53 -3.45 9.12
C LEU A 12 4.73 -4.96 9.00
N ASN A 13 4.20 -5.71 9.96
CA ASN A 13 3.96 -7.13 9.76
C ASN A 13 2.65 -7.30 8.99
N PHE A 14 2.70 -7.93 7.82
CA PHE A 14 1.53 -8.13 6.97
C PHE A 14 1.25 -9.62 6.76
N MET A 15 0.15 -10.10 7.35
CA MET A 15 -0.27 -11.50 7.30
C MET A 15 0.91 -12.45 7.62
N ASP A 16 1.06 -13.53 6.86
CA ASP A 16 2.12 -14.53 7.01
C ASP A 16 3.41 -14.19 6.23
N TYR A 17 3.48 -12.99 5.62
CA TYR A 17 4.65 -12.56 4.84
C TYR A 17 5.77 -11.97 5.70
N GLY A 18 5.50 -11.71 6.98
CA GLY A 18 6.43 -11.05 7.90
C GLY A 18 6.52 -9.55 7.66
N GLU A 19 7.71 -8.98 7.86
CA GLU A 19 7.95 -7.55 7.70
C GLU A 19 7.95 -7.13 6.23
N ILE A 20 6.94 -6.34 5.86
CA ILE A 20 6.81 -5.69 4.56
C ILE A 20 7.03 -4.19 4.76
N THR A 21 7.81 -3.58 3.85
CA THR A 21 8.04 -2.14 3.81
C THR A 21 7.41 -1.58 2.55
N VAL A 22 6.42 -0.70 2.74
CA VAL A 22 5.83 0.13 1.69
C VAL A 22 6.76 1.34 1.48
N PRO A 23 7.42 1.48 0.31
CA PRO A 23 8.36 2.58 0.09
C PRO A 23 7.68 3.94 0.11
N LYS A 24 8.43 4.98 0.46
CA LYS A 24 8.05 6.39 0.25
C LYS A 24 7.64 6.64 -1.22
N GLY A 25 6.61 7.45 -1.41
CA GLY A 25 6.10 7.83 -2.73
C GLY A 25 5.13 6.81 -3.35
N THR A 26 4.90 5.67 -2.69
CA THR A 26 3.89 4.67 -3.10
C THR A 26 2.51 5.31 -3.13
N ARG A 27 1.80 5.16 -4.26
CA ARG A 27 0.43 5.69 -4.41
C ARG A 27 -0.55 4.94 -3.55
N LEU A 28 -1.50 5.68 -3.00
CA LEU A 28 -2.57 5.17 -2.14
C LEU A 28 -3.95 5.40 -2.75
N THR A 29 -4.93 4.68 -2.26
CA THR A 29 -6.34 4.73 -2.68
C THR A 29 -7.25 4.41 -1.48
N HIS A 30 -8.54 4.66 -1.60
CA HIS A 30 -9.57 4.25 -0.65
C HIS A 30 -10.27 2.95 -1.06
N ARG A 31 -9.71 2.22 -2.04
CA ARG A 31 -10.36 1.07 -2.68
C ARG A 31 -9.46 -0.17 -2.72
N THR A 32 -10.04 -1.32 -2.39
CA THR A 32 -9.48 -2.65 -2.67
C THR A 32 -10.44 -3.44 -3.56
N ALA A 33 -10.12 -4.69 -3.87
CA ALA A 33 -11.07 -5.59 -4.54
C ALA A 33 -12.30 -5.90 -3.67
N MET A 34 -12.18 -5.80 -2.33
CA MET A 34 -13.29 -6.02 -1.40
C MET A 34 -14.26 -4.84 -1.32
N GLY A 35 -13.88 -3.64 -1.76
CA GLY A 35 -14.77 -2.48 -1.74
C GLY A 35 -14.06 -1.15 -1.58
N PHE A 36 -14.83 -0.15 -1.16
CA PHE A 36 -14.37 1.22 -0.97
C PHE A 36 -14.61 1.67 0.48
N ASP A 37 -13.61 2.28 1.11
CA ASP A 37 -13.71 2.89 2.44
C ASP A 37 -12.85 4.16 2.54
N TYR A 38 -13.50 5.31 2.73
CA TYR A 38 -12.83 6.62 2.85
C TYR A 38 -11.98 6.77 4.12
N SER A 39 -12.13 5.88 5.10
CA SER A 39 -11.39 5.92 6.36
C SER A 39 -9.98 5.32 6.26
N TYR A 40 -9.65 4.67 5.14
CA TYR A 40 -8.44 3.87 4.97
C TYR A 40 -7.62 4.32 3.75
N HIS A 41 -6.29 4.23 3.84
CA HIS A 41 -5.38 4.58 2.76
C HIS A 41 -4.64 3.33 2.29
N PHE A 42 -5.24 2.60 1.35
CA PHE A 42 -4.70 1.35 0.85
C PHE A 42 -3.59 1.59 -0.18
N VAL A 43 -2.56 0.74 -0.13
CA VAL A 43 -1.54 0.67 -1.18
C VAL A 43 -2.19 0.38 -2.54
N ASN A 44 -1.88 1.22 -3.54
CA ASN A 44 -2.38 1.10 -4.91
C ASN A 44 -1.27 0.77 -5.92
N ASP A 45 -0.06 1.30 -5.71
CA ASP A 45 1.11 0.98 -6.54
C ASP A 45 1.97 -0.09 -5.89
N THR A 46 2.04 -1.25 -6.52
CA THR A 46 2.74 -2.43 -6.03
C THR A 46 3.97 -2.81 -6.86
N ASN A 47 4.44 -1.92 -7.74
CA ASN A 47 5.58 -2.23 -8.63
C ASN A 47 6.87 -2.59 -7.89
N TRP A 48 7.07 -2.06 -6.68
CA TRP A 48 8.22 -2.36 -5.82
C TRP A 48 8.25 -3.80 -5.32
N ILE A 49 7.12 -4.51 -5.31
CA ILE A 49 7.03 -5.87 -4.79
C ILE A 49 7.94 -6.83 -5.57
N LYS A 50 7.94 -6.75 -6.90
CA LYS A 50 8.72 -7.66 -7.74
C LYS A 50 10.23 -7.53 -7.51
N THR A 51 10.67 -6.32 -7.15
CA THR A 51 12.08 -6.03 -6.87
C THR A 51 12.46 -6.38 -5.44
N ASN A 52 11.63 -6.01 -4.46
CA ASN A 52 11.98 -6.11 -3.04
C ASN A 52 11.62 -7.48 -2.45
N TYR A 53 10.59 -8.13 -2.98
CA TYR A 53 10.02 -9.38 -2.46
C TYR A 53 9.80 -10.42 -3.58
N PRO A 54 10.83 -10.73 -4.41
CA PRO A 54 10.66 -11.51 -5.64
C PRO A 54 10.06 -12.91 -5.40
N ASN A 55 10.42 -13.55 -4.29
CA ASN A 55 10.01 -14.92 -3.96
C ASN A 55 8.50 -15.04 -3.64
N ILE A 56 7.87 -13.95 -3.21
CA ILE A 56 6.46 -13.92 -2.80
C ILE A 56 5.63 -12.95 -3.64
N ALA A 57 6.20 -12.38 -4.71
CA ALA A 57 5.64 -11.22 -5.38
C ALA A 57 4.22 -11.41 -5.90
N GLY A 58 3.91 -12.59 -6.45
CA GLY A 58 2.58 -12.90 -6.96
C GLY A 58 1.52 -12.94 -5.86
N MET A 59 1.81 -13.68 -4.78
CA MET A 59 0.90 -13.85 -3.65
C MET A 59 0.71 -12.53 -2.88
N LEU A 60 1.81 -11.83 -2.57
CA LEU A 60 1.77 -10.54 -1.88
C LEU A 60 1.00 -9.49 -2.69
N ASN A 61 1.19 -9.44 -4.01
CA ASN A 61 0.46 -8.51 -4.86
C ASN A 61 -1.04 -8.84 -4.90
N HIS A 62 -1.41 -10.11 -5.00
CA HIS A 62 -2.82 -10.53 -4.93
C HIS A 62 -3.45 -10.05 -3.62
N ASP A 63 -2.82 -10.33 -2.49
CA ASP A 63 -3.39 -10.04 -1.17
C ASP A 63 -3.43 -8.55 -0.85
N ILE A 64 -2.45 -7.76 -1.31
CA ILE A 64 -2.52 -6.29 -1.20
C ILE A 64 -3.69 -5.73 -2.03
N ASN A 65 -3.91 -6.23 -3.24
CA ASN A 65 -5.04 -5.77 -4.05
C ASN A 65 -6.39 -6.21 -3.47
N TYR A 66 -6.45 -7.40 -2.87
CA TYR A 66 -7.70 -7.95 -2.34
C TYR A 66 -8.04 -7.39 -0.96
N TYR A 67 -7.13 -7.55 0.02
CA TYR A 67 -7.36 -7.20 1.42
C TYR A 67 -6.86 -5.79 1.77
N GLY A 68 -5.86 -5.28 1.07
CA GLY A 68 -5.28 -3.96 1.32
C GLY A 68 -4.23 -3.94 2.44
N ILE A 69 -3.14 -3.20 2.22
CA ILE A 69 -2.31 -2.68 3.30
C ILE A 69 -2.80 -1.28 3.60
N ASN A 70 -3.35 -1.06 4.79
CA ASN A 70 -3.68 0.29 5.25
C ASN A 70 -2.42 1.04 5.66
N VAL A 71 -2.24 2.24 5.11
CA VAL A 71 -1.20 3.18 5.52
C VAL A 71 -1.80 4.19 6.50
N PRO A 72 -1.27 4.29 7.73
CA PRO A 72 -1.72 5.27 8.71
C PRO A 72 -1.55 6.70 8.21
N GLU A 73 -2.47 7.60 8.59
CA GLU A 73 -2.53 8.98 8.10
C GLU A 73 -1.23 9.78 8.30
N ASN A 74 -0.48 9.53 9.38
CA ASN A 74 0.82 10.17 9.64
C ASN A 74 1.94 9.74 8.67
N PHE A 75 1.69 8.76 7.81
CA PHE A 75 2.53 8.37 6.67
C PHE A 75 1.96 8.82 5.33
N VAL A 76 0.85 9.56 5.29
CA VAL A 76 0.20 10.00 4.05
C VAL A 76 0.57 11.45 3.73
N ALA A 77 0.90 11.71 2.46
CA ALA A 77 1.01 13.04 1.88
C ALA A 77 -0.12 13.26 0.88
N TYR A 78 -0.81 14.39 1.01
CA TYR A 78 -1.91 14.82 0.14
C TYR A 78 -1.42 15.92 -0.79
N THR A 79 -1.64 15.77 -2.10
CA THR A 79 -1.33 16.80 -3.11
C THR A 79 -2.58 17.13 -3.90
N VAL A 80 -2.88 18.43 -4.05
CA VAL A 80 -3.98 18.90 -4.90
C VAL A 80 -3.46 19.06 -6.32
N LEU A 81 -4.11 18.40 -7.28
CA LEU A 81 -3.91 18.53 -8.73
C LEU A 81 -4.95 19.47 -9.33
#